data_AF-A0A1W9VQV7-F1
#
_entry.id   AF-A0A1W9VQV7-F1
#
_cell.length_a   1.000
_cell.length_b   1.000
_cell.length_c   1.000
_cell.angle_alpha   90.00
_cell.angle_beta   90.00
_cell.angle_gamma   90.00
#
_symmetry.space_group_name_H-M   'P 1'
#
loop_
_entity.id
_entity.type
_entity.pdbx_description
1 polymer ?
#
loop_
_entity_poly.entity_id
_entity_poly.type
_entity_poly.pdbx_seq_one_letter_code
_entity_poly.pdbx_strand_id
1 'polypeptide(L)' 'MDIAIFVLPPKVGIKILEDINHRNSAGQENLKIKTVWFQPGAEDNNTIDFCKENNIDFISNSCIMTQSNLH' A
#
# COMPACT_ATOMS: atom_id res chain seq x y z
N MET A 1 -4.79 6.50 -11.69
CA MET A 1 -4.82 5.43 -10.68
C MET A 1 -3.70 5.73 -9.72
N ASP A 2 -4.04 6.04 -8.47
CA ASP A 2 -3.08 6.46 -7.46
C ASP A 2 -2.72 5.25 -6.60
N ILE A 3 -1.44 4.89 -6.61
CA ILE A 3 -0.90 3.75 -5.89
C ILE A 3 0.21 4.22 -4.96
N ALA A 4 0.12 3.86 -3.68
CA ALA A 4 1.24 4.02 -2.76
C ALA A 4 2.06 2.72 -2.73
N ILE A 5 3.36 2.81 -3.02
CA ILE A 5 4.25 1.63 -3.06
C ILE A 5 5.05 1.58 -1.75
N PHE A 6 4.91 0.48 -1.03
CA PHE A 6 5.51 0.24 0.27
C PHE A 6 6.77 -0.61 0.09
N VAL A 7 7.91 0.00 0.40
CA VAL A 7 9.25 -0.60 0.40
C VAL A 7 9.92 -0.54 1.78
N LEU A 8 9.11 -0.24 2.80
CA LEU A 8 9.53 0.00 4.17
C LEU A 8 9.17 -1.21 5.04
N PRO A 9 9.81 -1.41 6.20
CA PRO A 9 9.43 -2.46 7.14
C PRO A 9 7.95 -2.34 7.57
N PRO A 10 7.24 -3.46 7.83
CA PRO A 10 5.80 -3.45 8.17
C PRO A 10 5.44 -2.55 9.36
N LYS A 11 6.31 -2.49 10.37
CA LYS A 11 6.14 -1.64 11.56
C LYS A 11 6.07 -0.14 11.24
N VAL A 12 6.71 0.30 10.17
CA VAL A 12 6.59 1.67 9.66
C VAL A 12 5.39 1.77 8.74
N GLY A 13 5.18 0.76 7.89
CA GLY A 13 4.05 0.69 6.96
C GLY A 13 2.69 0.90 7.64
N ILE A 14 2.45 0.26 8.79
CA ILE A 14 1.15 0.39 9.48
C ILE A 14 0.76 1.84 9.81
N LYS A 15 1.73 2.67 10.20
CA LYS A 15 1.48 4.09 10.50
C LYS A 15 1.11 4.88 9.25
N ILE A 16 1.72 4.54 8.11
CA ILE A 16 1.41 5.15 6.82
C ILE A 16 0.01 4.72 6.35
N LEU A 17 -0.39 3.47 6.60
CA LEU A 17 -1.74 3.00 6.30
C LEU A 17 -2.80 3.74 7.13
N GLU A 18 -2.54 3.98 8.42
CA GLU A 18 -3.40 4.80 9.28
C GLU A 18 -3.56 6.23 8.72
N ASP A 19 -2.46 6.87 8.31
CA ASP A 19 -2.47 8.19 7.69
C ASP A 19 -3.26 8.20 6.37
N ILE A 20 -3.08 7.17 5.53
CA ILE A 20 -3.83 6.99 4.28
C ILE A 20 -5.32 6.86 4.59
N ASN A 21 -5.71 6.01 5.53
CA ASN A 21 -7.11 5.78 5.88
C ASN A 21 -7.78 7.06 6.42
N HIS A 22 -7.07 7.78 7.31
CA HIS A 22 -7.54 9.05 7.84
C HIS A 22 -7.75 10.09 6.73
N ARG A 23 -6.78 10.23 5.80
CA ARG A 23 -6.89 11.14 4.66
C ARG A 23 -8.02 10.76 3.70
N ASN A 24 -8.18 9.47 3.44
CA ASN A 24 -9.26 8.97 2.59
C ASN A 24 -10.64 9.29 3.19
N SER A 25 -10.76 9.37 4.50
CA SER A 25 -12.01 9.71 5.19
C SER A 25 -12.38 11.21 5.16
N ALA A 26 -11.45 12.09 4.79
CA ALA A 26 -11.63 13.55 4.84
C ALA A 26 -12.45 14.15 3.68
N GLY A 27 -13.09 13.34 2.84
CA GLY A 27 -14.04 13.79 1.80
C GLY A 27 -13.42 14.41 0.53
N GLN A 28 -12.09 14.37 0.39
CA GLN A 28 -11.37 14.88 -0.78
C GLN A 28 -11.16 13.78 -1.82
N GLU A 29 -12.20 13.50 -2.62
CA GLU A 29 -12.22 12.37 -3.58
C GLU A 29 -11.02 12.35 -4.53
N ASN A 30 -10.49 13.52 -4.89
CA ASN A 30 -9.35 13.68 -5.80
C ASN A 30 -7.98 13.40 -5.16
N LEU A 31 -7.91 13.15 -3.85
CA LEU A 31 -6.67 12.87 -3.12
C LEU A 31 -6.65 11.48 -2.48
N LYS A 32 -7.68 10.65 -2.74
CA LYS A 32 -7.79 9.31 -2.17
C LYS A 32 -6.77 8.36 -2.77
N ILE A 33 -5.97 7.74 -1.91
CA ILE A 33 -5.12 6.60 -2.30
C ILE A 33 -5.98 5.35 -2.13
N LYS A 34 -6.39 4.75 -3.25
CA LYS A 34 -7.29 3.59 -3.23
C LYS A 34 -6.53 2.27 -3.11
N THR A 35 -5.30 2.24 -3.64
CA THR A 35 -4.51 1.01 -3.74
C THR A 35 -3.15 1.18 -3.10
N VAL A 36 -2.74 0.18 -2.32
CA VAL A 36 -1.40 0.05 -1.75
C VAL A 36 -0.69 -1.14 -2.39
N TRP A 37 0.58 -1.01 -2.73
CA TRP A 37 1.40 -2.11 -3.22
C TRP A 37 2.57 -2.36 -2.29
N PHE A 38 2.56 -3.49 -1.60
CA PHE A 38 3.68 -3.97 -0.81
C PHE A 38 4.70 -4.67 -1.72
N GLN A 39 5.95 -4.18 -1.74
CA GLN A 39 7.06 -4.99 -2.23
C GLN A 39 7.25 -6.21 -1.32
N PRO A 40 7.68 -7.35 -1.85
CA PRO A 40 7.86 -8.56 -1.05
C PRO A 40 8.70 -8.30 0.21
N GLY A 41 8.10 -8.54 1.38
CA GLY A 41 8.72 -8.32 2.70
C GLY A 41 8.42 -6.96 3.35
N ALA A 42 7.68 -6.08 2.67
CA ALA A 42 7.15 -4.83 3.25
C ALA A 42 5.79 -5.03 3.93
N GLU A 43 5.15 -6.19 3.71
CA GLU A 43 3.92 -6.63 4.34
C GLU A 43 4.14 -7.62 5.50
N ASP A 44 3.13 -7.72 6.34
CA ASP A 44 2.91 -8.74 7.36
C ASP A 44 1.39 -8.94 7.54
N ASN A 45 0.98 -9.87 8.41
CA ASN A 45 -0.46 -10.10 8.63
C ASN A 45 -1.18 -8.83 9.12
N ASN A 46 -0.54 -8.02 9.97
CA ASN A 46 -1.14 -6.82 10.53
C ASN A 46 -1.45 -5.77 9.46
N THR A 47 -0.51 -5.52 8.55
CA THR A 47 -0.67 -4.55 7.45
C THR A 47 -1.71 -5.03 6.44
N ILE A 48 -1.75 -6.33 6.14
CA ILE A 48 -2.76 -6.92 5.25
C ILE A 48 -4.16 -6.87 5.86
N ASP A 49 -4.30 -7.23 7.14
CA ASP A 49 -5.59 -7.23 7.82
C ASP A 49 -6.13 -5.80 7.98
N PHE A 50 -5.27 -4.83 8.29
CA PHE A 50 -5.64 -3.42 8.29
C PHE A 50 -6.23 -2.97 6.95
N CYS A 51 -5.61 -3.36 5.82
CA CYS A 51 -6.13 -3.02 4.49
C CYS A 51 -7.54 -3.63 4.26
N LYS A 52 -7.75 -4.89 4.63
CA LYS A 52 -9.06 -5.56 4.49
C LYS A 52 -10.14 -4.89 5.35
N GLU A 53 -9.84 -4.62 6.62
CA GLU A 53 -10.79 -4.03 7.57
C GLU A 53 -11.23 -2.62 7.16
N ASN A 54 -10.34 -1.87 6.49
CA ASN A 54 -10.58 -0.49 6.09
C ASN A 54 -10.94 -0.32 4.60
N ASN A 55 -11.21 -1.41 3.88
CA ASN A 55 -11.55 -1.39 2.44
C ASN A 55 -10.49 -0.66 1.59
N ILE A 56 -9.21 -0.87 1.90
CA ILE A 56 -8.08 -0.39 1.10
C ILE A 56 -7.66 -1.52 0.18
N ASP A 57 -7.71 -1.29 -1.13
CA ASP A 57 -7.24 -2.28 -2.10
C ASP A 57 -5.73 -2.47 -1.94
N PHE A 58 -5.25 -3.71 -2.08
CA PHE A 58 -3.82 -3.98 -1.96
C PHE A 58 -3.29 -4.99 -2.96
N ILE A 59 -2.01 -4.83 -3.27
CA ILE A 59 -1.20 -5.76 -4.06
C ILE A 59 -0.07 -6.24 -3.14
N SER A 60 0.12 -7.56 -3.04
CA SER A 60 1.21 -8.19 -2.29
C SER A 60 1.83 -9.31 -3.11
N ASN A 61 2.98 -9.84 -2.67
CA ASN A 61 3.71 -10.92 -3.35
C ASN A 61 4.08 -10.63 -4.82
N SER A 62 4.15 -9.35 -5.21
CA SER A 62 4.53 -8.93 -6.55
C SER A 62 5.64 -7.89 -6.48
N CYS A 63 6.72 -8.10 -7.24
CA CYS A 63 7.82 -7.14 -7.32
C CYS A 63 7.53 -6.08 -8.39
N ILE A 64 7.77 -4.80 -8.08
CA ILE A 64 7.55 -3.70 -9.03
C ILE A 64 8.64 -3.60 -10.09
N MET A 65 9.81 -4.16 -9.81
CA MET A 65 10.87 -4.20 -10.80
C MET A 65 10.54 -5.22 -11.88
N THR A 66 10.31 -4.73 -13.09
CA THR A 66 10.40 -5.56 -14.29
C THR A 66 11.86 -5.55 -14.73
N GLN A 67 12.45 -6.73 -14.90
CA GLN A 67 13.80 -6.85 -15.44
C GLN A 67 13.79 -6.33 -16.88
N SER A 68 14.56 -5.26 -17.15
CA SER A 68 14.84 -4.86 -18.53
C SER A 68 15.84 -5.87 -19.09
N ASN A 69 15.43 -6.68 -20.08
CA ASN A 69 16.37 -7.46 -20.86
C ASN A 69 17.21 -6.48 -21.69
N LEU A 70 18.35 -6.05 -21.16
CA LEU A 70 19.40 -5.42 -21.95
C LEU A 70 20.02 -6.51 -22.83
N HIS A 71 19.49 -6.66 -24.04
CA HIS A 71 20.12 -7.37 -25.15
C HIS A 71 20.32 -6.41 -26.31
#